data_AF-A0A963MCV2-F1
#
_entry.id   AF-A0A963MCV2-F1
#
_cell.length_a   1.000
_cell.length_b   1.000
_cell.length_c   1.000
_cell.angle_alpha   90.00
_cell.angle_beta   90.00
_cell.angle_gamma   90.00
#
_symmetry.space_group_name_H-M   'P 1'
#
loop_
_entity.id
_entity.type
_entity.pdbx_description
1 polymer ?
#
loop_
_entity_poly.entity_id
_entity_poly.type
_entity_poly.pdbx_seq_one_letter_code
_entity_poly.pdbx_strand_id
1 'polypeptide(L)'
;TAQQALEKLTWEGAARRYPEGLPDKVVGLLKHELGLIETLQYAPYFLTVNAIVQFARSQDILCQGRGSAANSAVCYVLGITSIDPDRNNLLFERFVSQERKEPPDIDVDFEHERREIVMQWVYETYGRDHSALCSTVVRYHTKGAVRDIGKALGLPEDVTKLLSSQVWGHGEGIDETRARELNLNLADRRLTLTLELARQLEGTPRHLSQHPGG
;
A
#
# COMPACT_ATOMS: atom_id res chain seq x y z
N THR A 1 4.71 -27.35 -14.44
CA THR A 1 5.27 -25.98 -14.45
C THR A 1 4.46 -25.09 -13.52
N ALA A 2 4.90 -23.86 -13.24
CA ALA A 2 4.12 -22.90 -12.44
C ALA A 2 2.76 -22.61 -13.09
N GLN A 3 2.72 -22.44 -14.41
CA GLN A 3 1.47 -22.26 -15.16
C GLN A 3 0.48 -23.41 -14.94
N GLN A 4 0.91 -24.66 -15.12
CA GLN A 4 0.06 -25.83 -14.92
C GLN A 4 -0.47 -25.95 -13.48
N ALA A 5 0.34 -25.55 -12.48
CA ALA A 5 -0.10 -25.54 -11.09
C ALA A 5 -1.16 -24.45 -10.85
N LEU A 6 -0.98 -23.26 -11.43
CA LEU A 6 -1.97 -22.19 -11.36
C LEU A 6 -3.28 -22.60 -12.03
N GLU A 7 -3.23 -23.17 -13.23
CA GLU A 7 -4.42 -23.66 -13.94
C GLU A 7 -5.18 -24.67 -13.10
N LYS A 8 -4.49 -25.67 -12.55
CA LYS A 8 -5.09 -26.69 -11.69
C LYS A 8 -5.82 -26.04 -10.50
N LEU A 9 -5.15 -25.16 -9.75
CA LEU A 9 -5.75 -24.48 -8.60
C LEU A 9 -6.90 -23.55 -8.99
N THR A 10 -6.83 -22.92 -10.16
CA THR A 10 -7.87 -22.04 -10.69
C THR A 10 -9.15 -22.83 -10.96
N TRP A 11 -9.04 -23.98 -11.64
CA TRP A 11 -10.20 -24.83 -11.93
C TRP A 11 -10.77 -25.50 -10.67
N GLU A 12 -9.92 -25.93 -9.74
CA GLU A 12 -10.37 -26.42 -8.42
C GLU A 12 -11.08 -25.32 -7.61
N GLY A 13 -10.55 -24.10 -7.63
CA GLY A 13 -11.16 -22.92 -7.03
C GLY A 13 -12.51 -22.58 -7.65
N ALA A 14 -12.61 -22.65 -8.98
CA ALA A 14 -13.84 -22.41 -9.71
C ALA A 14 -14.94 -23.41 -9.34
N ALA A 15 -14.59 -24.70 -9.26
CA ALA A 15 -15.52 -25.74 -8.80
C ALA A 15 -16.02 -25.51 -7.37
N ARG A 16 -15.16 -25.01 -6.47
CA ARG A 16 -15.55 -24.64 -5.10
C ARG A 16 -16.46 -23.41 -5.04
N ARG A 17 -16.22 -22.41 -5.89
CA ARG A 17 -17.00 -21.15 -5.90
C ARG A 17 -18.33 -21.27 -6.62
N TYR A 18 -18.45 -22.20 -7.57
CA TYR A 18 -19.66 -22.43 -8.36
C TYR A 18 -20.10 -23.90 -8.26
N PRO A 19 -20.58 -24.36 -7.08
CA PRO A 19 -20.96 -25.76 -6.87
C PRO A 19 -22.17 -26.18 -7.71
N GLU A 20 -23.01 -25.23 -8.12
CA GLU A 20 -24.21 -25.45 -8.94
C GLU A 20 -23.93 -25.42 -10.45
N GLY A 21 -22.67 -25.14 -10.85
CA GLY A 21 -22.26 -25.05 -12.24
C GLY A 21 -21.52 -23.75 -12.54
N LEU A 22 -20.39 -23.86 -13.23
CA LEU A 22 -19.56 -22.73 -13.62
C LEU A 22 -20.14 -22.04 -14.86
N PRO A 23 -20.51 -20.74 -14.81
CA PRO A 23 -21.10 -20.05 -15.96
C PRO A 23 -20.12 -19.94 -17.14
N ASP A 24 -20.63 -20.09 -18.37
CA ASP A 24 -19.82 -20.02 -19.60
C ASP A 24 -19.04 -18.71 -19.73
N LYS A 25 -19.63 -17.60 -19.26
CA LYS A 25 -18.97 -16.30 -19.17
C LYS A 25 -17.69 -16.39 -18.33
N VAL A 26 -17.77 -17.00 -17.16
CA VAL A 26 -16.64 -17.15 -16.23
C VAL A 26 -15.60 -18.12 -16.81
N VAL A 27 -16.03 -19.21 -17.47
CA VAL A 27 -15.11 -20.12 -18.19
C VAL A 27 -14.30 -19.36 -19.24
N GLY A 28 -14.95 -18.51 -20.03
CA GLY A 28 -14.30 -17.68 -21.03
C GLY A 28 -13.27 -16.72 -20.43
N LEU A 29 -13.65 -16.03 -19.35
CA LEU A 29 -12.74 -15.13 -18.62
C LEU A 29 -11.53 -15.87 -18.06
N LEU A 30 -11.72 -17.01 -17.37
CA LEU A 30 -10.63 -17.78 -16.79
C LEU A 30 -9.63 -18.24 -17.86
N LYS A 31 -10.11 -18.73 -19.01
CA LYS A 31 -9.24 -19.12 -20.13
C LYS A 31 -8.44 -17.95 -20.70
N HIS A 32 -9.09 -16.80 -20.87
CA HIS A 32 -8.45 -15.56 -21.34
C HIS A 32 -7.36 -15.10 -20.36
N GLU A 33 -7.70 -14.98 -19.07
CA GLU A 33 -6.78 -14.55 -18.02
C GLU A 33 -5.58 -15.50 -17.90
N LEU A 34 -5.81 -16.82 -17.86
CA LEU A 34 -4.75 -17.82 -17.77
C LEU A 34 -3.79 -17.77 -18.97
N GLY A 35 -4.32 -17.56 -20.19
CA GLY A 35 -3.49 -17.41 -21.39
C GLY A 35 -2.62 -16.14 -21.36
N LEU A 36 -3.16 -15.03 -20.83
CA LEU A 36 -2.40 -13.79 -20.67
C LEU A 36 -1.32 -13.94 -19.60
N ILE A 37 -1.67 -14.56 -18.46
CA ILE A 37 -0.73 -14.86 -17.37
C ILE A 37 0.40 -15.76 -17.84
N GLU A 38 0.11 -16.76 -18.70
CA GLU A 38 1.13 -17.61 -19.29
C GLU A 38 2.08 -16.81 -20.19
N THR A 39 1.51 -16.02 -21.10
CA THR A 39 2.26 -15.20 -22.06
C THR A 39 3.20 -14.22 -21.36
N LEU A 40 2.73 -13.61 -20.26
CA LEU A 40 3.49 -12.66 -19.46
C LEU A 40 4.30 -13.31 -18.33
N GLN A 41 4.22 -14.64 -18.19
CA GLN A 41 4.95 -15.43 -17.21
C GLN A 41 4.69 -15.05 -15.74
N TYR A 42 3.47 -14.60 -15.43
CA TYR A 42 3.10 -14.18 -14.07
C TYR A 42 2.59 -15.31 -13.16
N ALA A 43 2.55 -16.56 -13.64
CA ALA A 43 2.04 -17.67 -12.84
C ALA A 43 2.70 -17.83 -11.45
N PRO A 44 4.04 -17.71 -11.29
CA PRO A 44 4.67 -17.77 -9.97
C PRO A 44 4.14 -16.71 -9.00
N TYR A 45 3.85 -15.49 -9.49
CA TYR A 45 3.36 -14.40 -8.67
C TYR A 45 1.95 -14.70 -8.09
N PHE A 46 1.03 -15.16 -8.94
CA PHE A 46 -0.31 -15.58 -8.50
C PHE A 46 -0.25 -16.74 -7.50
N LEU A 47 0.66 -17.70 -7.70
CA LEU A 47 0.85 -18.83 -6.78
C LEU A 47 1.36 -18.37 -5.41
N THR A 48 2.31 -17.44 -5.35
CA THR A 48 2.80 -16.87 -4.09
C THR A 48 1.68 -16.16 -3.33
N VAL A 49 0.92 -15.30 -4.01
CA VAL A 49 -0.21 -14.60 -3.37
C VAL A 49 -1.28 -15.58 -2.91
N ASN A 50 -1.62 -16.59 -3.72
CA ASN A 50 -2.55 -17.64 -3.33
C ASN A 50 -2.05 -18.37 -2.06
N ALA A 51 -0.76 -18.70 -1.97
CA ALA A 51 -0.21 -19.38 -0.81
C ALA A 51 -0.35 -18.55 0.48
N ILE A 52 -0.06 -17.24 0.40
CA ILE A 52 -0.23 -16.29 1.52
C ILE A 52 -1.71 -16.22 1.95
N VAL A 53 -2.64 -16.09 0.98
CA VAL A 53 -4.07 -16.03 1.26
C VAL A 53 -4.60 -17.34 1.85
N GLN A 54 -4.17 -18.48 1.33
CA GLN A 54 -4.55 -19.79 1.88
C GLN A 54 -4.03 -19.98 3.31
N PHE A 55 -2.80 -19.55 3.60
CA PHE A 55 -2.27 -19.57 4.96
C PHE A 55 -3.10 -18.69 5.89
N ALA A 56 -3.35 -17.43 5.52
CA ALA A 56 -4.17 -16.52 6.34
C ALA A 56 -5.55 -17.13 6.66
N ARG A 57 -6.23 -17.67 5.64
CA ARG A 57 -7.52 -18.34 5.81
C ARG A 57 -7.44 -19.60 6.68
N SER A 58 -6.36 -20.36 6.60
CA SER A 58 -6.14 -21.54 7.46
C SER A 58 -6.00 -21.20 8.95
N GLN A 59 -5.63 -19.95 9.24
CA GLN A 59 -5.54 -19.40 10.58
C GLN A 59 -6.79 -18.60 10.96
N ASP A 60 -7.88 -18.65 10.18
CA ASP A 60 -9.07 -17.82 10.36
C ASP A 60 -8.74 -16.31 10.40
N ILE A 61 -7.72 -15.86 9.67
CA ILE A 61 -7.38 -14.43 9.53
C ILE A 61 -8.16 -13.88 8.34
N LEU A 62 -8.91 -12.79 8.58
CA LEU A 62 -9.62 -12.09 7.52
C LEU A 62 -8.61 -11.44 6.57
N CYS A 63 -8.77 -11.72 5.27
CA CYS A 63 -7.97 -11.11 4.22
C CYS A 63 -8.80 -10.77 2.98
N GLN A 64 -8.43 -9.70 2.29
CA GLN A 64 -9.16 -9.23 1.10
C GLN A 64 -8.21 -8.58 0.11
N GLY A 65 -8.19 -9.06 -1.13
CA GLY A 65 -7.51 -8.40 -2.24
C GLY A 65 -8.19 -7.07 -2.61
N ARG A 66 -7.39 -6.04 -2.87
CA ARG A 66 -7.81 -4.68 -3.26
C ARG A 66 -7.26 -4.26 -4.63
N GLY A 67 -7.62 -3.04 -5.04
CA GLY A 67 -7.09 -2.41 -6.24
C GLY A 67 -7.54 -3.11 -7.52
N SER A 68 -6.61 -3.20 -8.48
CA SER A 68 -6.87 -3.75 -9.79
C SER A 68 -7.08 -5.27 -9.76
N ALA A 69 -6.54 -5.99 -8.76
CA ALA A 69 -6.73 -7.44 -8.58
C ALA A 69 -8.21 -7.85 -8.51
N ALA A 70 -9.09 -6.94 -8.06
CA ALA A 70 -10.53 -7.16 -8.04
C ALA A 70 -11.17 -7.34 -9.43
N ASN A 71 -10.44 -7.03 -10.51
CA ASN A 71 -10.85 -7.24 -11.90
C ASN A 71 -10.44 -8.60 -12.48
N SER A 72 -9.92 -9.52 -11.66
CA SER A 72 -9.51 -10.86 -12.10
C SER A 72 -10.44 -11.95 -11.59
N ALA A 73 -10.98 -12.73 -12.54
CA ALA A 73 -11.69 -13.97 -12.27
C ALA A 73 -10.78 -15.02 -11.63
N VAL A 74 -9.50 -15.09 -12.03
CA VAL A 74 -8.50 -15.97 -11.38
C VAL A 74 -8.34 -15.60 -9.91
N CYS A 75 -8.16 -14.32 -9.58
CA CYS A 75 -8.09 -13.87 -8.19
C CYS A 75 -9.37 -14.20 -7.40
N TYR A 76 -10.54 -14.09 -8.03
CA TYR A 76 -11.81 -14.43 -7.39
C TYR A 76 -11.90 -15.92 -7.05
N VAL A 77 -11.61 -16.82 -8.00
CA VAL A 77 -11.76 -18.27 -7.77
C VAL A 77 -10.70 -18.84 -6.84
N LEU A 78 -9.51 -18.23 -6.79
CA LEU A 78 -8.48 -18.54 -5.78
C LEU A 78 -8.83 -17.99 -4.39
N GLY A 79 -9.85 -17.13 -4.30
CA GLY A 79 -10.31 -16.53 -3.06
C GLY A 79 -9.44 -15.39 -2.54
N ILE A 80 -8.64 -14.79 -3.42
CA ILE A 80 -7.89 -13.56 -3.18
C ILE A 80 -8.87 -12.39 -3.13
N THR A 81 -9.83 -12.33 -4.07
CA THR A 81 -10.85 -11.27 -4.11
C THR A 81 -12.26 -11.85 -3.87
N SER A 82 -13.22 -10.95 -3.66
CA SER A 82 -14.61 -11.28 -3.32
C SER A 82 -15.63 -10.78 -4.35
N ILE A 83 -15.16 -10.22 -5.47
CA ILE A 83 -16.02 -9.70 -6.55
C ILE A 83 -16.31 -10.81 -7.56
N ASP A 84 -17.56 -11.23 -7.64
CA ASP A 84 -18.01 -12.27 -8.57
C ASP A 84 -17.99 -11.77 -10.03
N PRO A 85 -17.17 -12.37 -10.93
CA PRO A 85 -17.10 -12.01 -12.34
C PRO A 85 -18.36 -12.33 -13.13
N ASP A 86 -19.24 -13.22 -12.63
CA ASP A 86 -20.49 -13.52 -13.33
C ASP A 86 -21.43 -12.31 -13.24
N ARG A 87 -21.56 -11.73 -12.05
CA ARG A 87 -22.44 -10.60 -11.73
C ARG A 87 -21.90 -9.24 -12.13
N ASN A 88 -20.60 -9.13 -12.42
CA ASN A 88 -19.93 -7.88 -12.72
C ASN A 88 -19.23 -7.94 -14.08
N ASN A 89 -19.01 -6.79 -14.70
CA ASN A 89 -18.18 -6.72 -15.90
C ASN A 89 -16.78 -6.28 -15.48
N LEU A 90 -15.87 -7.24 -15.37
CA LEU A 90 -14.49 -6.99 -14.96
C LEU A 90 -13.65 -6.58 -16.17
N LEU A 91 -12.75 -5.62 -16.00
CA LEU A 91 -11.83 -5.20 -17.06
C LEU A 91 -10.42 -5.65 -16.70
N PHE A 92 -10.11 -6.91 -17.00
CA PHE A 92 -8.86 -7.57 -16.62
C PHE A 92 -7.62 -6.85 -17.17
N GLU A 93 -7.72 -6.22 -18.33
CA GLU A 93 -6.63 -5.48 -18.98
C GLU A 93 -6.19 -4.24 -18.19
N ARG A 94 -7.00 -3.75 -17.23
CA ARG A 94 -6.55 -2.74 -16.27
C ARG A 94 -5.62 -3.29 -15.19
N PHE A 95 -5.66 -4.59 -14.96
CA PHE A 95 -4.86 -5.28 -13.97
C PHE A 95 -3.61 -5.89 -14.60
N VAL A 96 -3.77 -6.63 -15.70
CA VAL A 96 -2.67 -7.23 -16.46
C VAL A 96 -2.74 -6.77 -17.91
N SER A 97 -1.73 -6.04 -18.37
CA SER A 97 -1.68 -5.53 -19.75
C SER A 97 -0.32 -5.84 -20.40
N GLN A 98 -0.37 -6.42 -21.60
CA GLN A 98 0.83 -6.59 -22.45
C GLN A 98 1.45 -5.24 -22.87
N GLU A 99 0.63 -4.20 -23.04
CA GLU A 99 1.10 -2.89 -23.54
C GLU A 99 1.87 -2.10 -22.48
N ARG A 100 1.46 -2.21 -21.20
CA ARG A 100 2.08 -1.46 -20.11
C ARG A 100 3.47 -1.99 -19.73
N LYS A 101 3.75 -3.29 -19.95
CA LYS A 101 4.98 -3.97 -19.49
C LYS A 101 5.31 -3.75 -18.01
N GLU A 102 4.32 -3.37 -17.21
CA GLU A 102 4.43 -3.23 -15.75
C GLU A 102 3.93 -4.53 -15.10
N PRO A 103 4.61 -5.03 -14.04
CA PRO A 103 4.11 -6.16 -13.29
C PRO A 103 2.77 -5.81 -12.64
N PRO A 104 1.80 -6.74 -12.60
CA PRO A 104 0.55 -6.53 -11.90
C PRO A 104 0.80 -6.38 -10.40
N ASP A 105 -0.01 -5.56 -9.75
CA ASP A 105 0.05 -5.35 -8.30
C ASP A 105 -1.18 -5.98 -7.63
N ILE A 106 -0.94 -6.94 -6.72
CA ILE A 106 -1.96 -7.64 -5.95
C ILE A 106 -1.79 -7.27 -4.48
N ASP A 107 -2.41 -6.16 -4.10
CA ASP A 107 -2.52 -5.75 -2.70
C ASP A 107 -3.53 -6.64 -1.97
N VAL A 108 -3.10 -7.24 -0.85
CA VAL A 108 -3.97 -8.02 0.04
C VAL A 108 -3.93 -7.40 1.43
N ASP A 109 -5.09 -6.96 1.91
CA ASP A 109 -5.22 -6.53 3.30
C ASP A 109 -5.42 -7.73 4.20
N PHE A 110 -4.87 -7.63 5.41
CA PHE A 110 -5.03 -8.58 6.49
C PHE A 110 -5.58 -7.86 7.72
N GLU A 111 -6.26 -8.60 8.59
CA GLU A 111 -6.68 -8.14 9.90
C GLU A 111 -5.51 -7.49 10.66
N HIS A 112 -5.70 -6.23 11.10
CA HIS A 112 -4.60 -5.39 11.60
C HIS A 112 -3.84 -6.03 12.77
N GLU A 113 -4.55 -6.60 13.74
CA GLU A 113 -3.95 -7.21 14.93
C GLU A 113 -3.23 -8.53 14.64
N ARG A 114 -3.53 -9.17 13.50
CA ARG A 114 -3.07 -10.52 13.17
C ARG A 114 -2.19 -10.59 11.92
N ARG A 115 -1.98 -9.47 11.21
CA ARG A 115 -1.12 -9.39 10.02
C ARG A 115 0.32 -9.87 10.28
N GLU A 116 0.82 -9.68 11.50
CA GLU A 116 2.16 -10.13 11.90
C GLU A 116 2.32 -11.66 11.79
N ILE A 117 1.26 -12.42 12.04
CA ILE A 117 1.27 -13.89 11.91
C ILE A 117 1.54 -14.28 10.45
N VAL A 118 0.91 -13.58 9.51
CA VAL A 118 1.12 -13.79 8.06
C VAL A 118 2.53 -13.39 7.66
N MET A 119 3.05 -12.26 8.17
CA MET A 119 4.42 -11.82 7.91
C MET A 119 5.46 -12.83 8.40
N GLN A 120 5.30 -13.38 9.61
CA GLN A 120 6.21 -14.41 10.11
C GLN A 120 6.15 -15.67 9.27
N TRP A 121 4.97 -16.11 8.84
CA TRP A 121 4.85 -17.24 7.92
C TRP A 121 5.57 -17.00 6.58
N VAL A 122 5.51 -15.78 6.04
CA VAL A 122 6.27 -15.41 4.82
C VAL A 122 7.77 -15.53 5.09
N TYR A 123 8.28 -15.03 6.21
CA TYR A 123 9.69 -15.16 6.57
C TYR A 123 10.13 -16.61 6.79
N GLU A 124 9.29 -17.43 7.41
CA GLU A 124 9.58 -18.86 7.65
C GLU A 124 9.54 -19.66 6.34
N THR A 125 8.60 -19.35 5.45
CA THR A 125 8.37 -20.10 4.21
C THR A 125 9.39 -19.75 3.13
N TYR A 126 9.70 -18.46 2.97
CA TYR A 126 10.55 -17.97 1.88
C TYR A 126 11.96 -17.57 2.35
N GLY A 127 12.19 -17.50 3.66
CA GLY A 127 13.48 -17.14 4.24
C GLY A 127 13.68 -15.63 4.37
N ARG A 128 14.40 -15.23 5.42
CA ARG A 128 14.75 -13.82 5.70
C ARG A 128 15.75 -13.24 4.71
N ASP A 129 16.47 -14.09 3.97
CA ASP A 129 17.40 -13.65 2.92
C ASP A 129 16.68 -13.29 1.60
N HIS A 130 15.39 -13.63 1.50
CA HIS A 130 14.56 -13.39 0.31
C HIS A 130 13.30 -12.58 0.59
N SER A 131 13.04 -12.24 1.86
CA SER A 131 11.87 -11.47 2.29
C SER A 131 12.29 -10.40 3.29
N ALA A 132 11.82 -9.17 3.10
CA ALA A 132 12.08 -8.04 3.98
C ALA A 132 10.89 -7.08 3.96
N LEU A 133 10.77 -6.26 5.02
CA LEU A 133 9.86 -5.12 5.00
C LEU A 133 10.44 -4.00 4.13
N CYS A 134 9.59 -3.32 3.40
CA CYS A 134 9.95 -2.12 2.67
C CYS A 134 10.22 -0.96 3.64
N SER A 135 11.31 -0.22 3.41
CA SER A 135 11.56 1.02 4.16
C SER A 135 10.90 2.23 3.50
N THR A 136 10.41 3.16 4.31
CA THR A 136 10.05 4.51 3.90
C THR A 136 11.04 5.52 4.41
N VAL A 137 11.37 6.50 3.56
CA VAL A 137 12.12 7.70 3.97
C VAL A 137 11.12 8.76 4.37
N VAL A 138 10.97 8.99 5.67
CA VAL A 138 10.14 10.09 6.17
C VAL A 138 10.91 11.38 5.97
N ARG A 139 10.29 12.34 5.27
CA ARG A 139 10.86 13.67 5.02
C ARG A 139 10.25 14.69 5.96
N TYR A 140 10.95 15.80 6.16
CA TYR A 140 10.40 16.94 6.87
C TYR A 140 9.26 17.57 6.07
N HIS A 141 8.07 17.55 6.66
CA HIS A 141 6.98 18.45 6.28
C HIS A 141 7.08 19.72 7.12
N THR A 142 6.51 20.82 6.61
CA THR A 142 6.61 22.17 7.20
C THR A 142 6.31 22.19 8.71
N LYS A 143 5.27 21.48 9.17
CA LYS A 143 4.94 21.39 10.61
C LYS A 143 6.03 20.73 11.45
N GLY A 144 6.61 19.65 10.95
CA GLY A 144 7.68 18.92 11.63
C GLY A 144 8.97 19.74 11.67
N ALA A 145 9.29 20.42 10.57
CA ALA A 145 10.47 21.29 10.48
C ALA A 145 10.38 22.45 11.49
N VAL A 146 9.24 23.13 11.57
CA VAL A 146 9.01 24.23 12.53
C VAL A 146 9.14 23.73 13.98
N ARG A 147 8.59 22.56 14.31
CA ARG A 147 8.64 22.02 15.67
C ARG A 147 10.06 21.64 16.08
N ASP A 148 10.77 20.90 15.23
CA ASP A 148 12.11 20.40 15.55
C ASP A 148 13.15 21.54 15.59
N ILE A 149 13.09 22.48 14.64
CA ILE A 149 13.98 23.67 14.64
C ILE A 149 13.63 24.63 15.79
N GLY A 150 12.34 24.89 16.03
CA GLY A 150 11.92 25.80 17.10
C GLY A 150 12.38 25.28 18.46
N LYS A 151 12.27 23.97 18.68
CA LYS A 151 12.81 23.30 19.87
C LYS A 151 14.34 23.45 19.95
N ALA A 152 15.06 23.24 18.86
CA ALA A 152 16.52 23.37 18.81
C ALA A 152 17.00 24.80 19.11
N LEU A 153 16.23 25.82 18.69
CA LEU A 153 16.51 27.24 18.96
C LEU A 153 15.98 27.72 20.33
N GLY A 154 15.41 26.82 21.14
CA GLY A 154 14.96 27.11 22.49
C GLY A 154 13.65 27.88 22.56
N LEU A 155 12.78 27.76 21.54
CA LEU A 155 11.41 28.23 21.64
C LEU A 155 10.61 27.34 22.61
N PRO A 156 9.75 27.94 23.46
CA PRO A 156 8.83 27.21 24.30
C PRO A 156 7.91 26.26 23.50
N GLU A 157 7.51 25.13 24.10
CA GLU A 157 6.72 24.10 23.40
C GLU A 157 5.35 24.63 22.94
N ASP A 158 4.69 25.45 23.76
CA ASP A 158 3.44 26.14 23.42
C ASP A 158 3.60 27.04 22.18
N VAL A 159 4.72 27.77 22.07
CA VAL A 159 5.04 28.57 20.88
C VAL A 159 5.26 27.67 19.66
N THR A 160 6.07 26.62 19.77
CA THR A 160 6.29 25.70 18.62
C THR A 160 5.02 24.99 18.17
N LYS A 161 4.14 24.62 19.12
CA LYS A 161 2.84 24.00 18.85
C LYS A 161 1.92 24.99 18.16
N LEU A 162 1.83 26.22 18.65
CA LEU A 162 1.07 27.30 18.02
C LEU A 162 1.55 27.51 16.58
N LEU A 163 2.84 27.70 16.36
CA LEU A 163 3.43 27.90 15.03
C LEU A 163 3.10 26.74 14.09
N SER A 164 3.30 25.49 14.54
CA SER A 164 3.02 24.30 13.72
C SER A 164 1.52 24.12 13.40
N SER A 165 0.61 24.57 14.28
CA SER A 165 -0.84 24.49 14.07
C SER A 165 -1.34 25.50 13.03
N GLN A 166 -0.59 26.59 12.82
CA GLN A 166 -0.94 27.71 11.95
C GLN A 166 -0.38 27.57 10.54
N VAL A 167 0.48 26.57 10.31
CA VAL A 167 0.88 26.15 8.97
C VAL A 167 -0.25 25.31 8.35
N TRP A 168 -0.95 25.88 7.39
CA TRP A 168 -2.01 25.21 6.61
C TRP A 168 -1.50 24.97 5.19
N GLY A 169 -1.57 23.72 4.71
CA GLY A 169 -1.17 23.37 3.34
C GLY A 169 0.34 23.18 3.11
N HIS A 170 0.70 22.73 1.91
CA HIS A 170 2.07 22.61 1.45
C HIS A 170 2.58 23.97 0.97
N GLY A 171 3.72 24.43 1.49
CA GLY A 171 4.50 25.50 0.86
C GLY A 171 4.22 26.95 1.29
N GLU A 172 3.11 27.24 1.99
CA GLU A 172 2.90 28.57 2.56
C GLU A 172 3.41 28.60 4.01
N GLY A 173 4.63 29.09 4.19
CA GLY A 173 5.13 29.42 5.52
C GLY A 173 4.25 30.47 6.22
N ILE A 174 4.53 30.76 7.49
CA ILE A 174 3.83 31.83 8.20
C ILE A 174 4.21 33.17 7.54
N ASP A 175 3.23 33.90 7.00
CA ASP A 175 3.42 35.24 6.47
C ASP A 175 3.40 36.28 7.61
N GLU A 176 3.83 37.51 7.32
CA GLU A 176 3.89 38.57 8.35
C GLU A 176 2.50 38.92 8.90
N THR A 177 1.46 38.83 8.06
CA THR A 177 0.07 39.11 8.43
C THR A 177 -0.40 38.16 9.52
N ARG A 178 -0.22 36.86 9.31
CA ARG A 178 -0.61 35.80 10.25
C ARG A 178 0.25 35.79 11.49
N ALA A 179 1.54 36.14 11.37
CA ALA A 179 2.39 36.32 12.53
C ALA A 179 1.88 37.44 13.46
N ARG A 180 1.42 38.56 12.90
CA ARG A 180 0.80 39.65 13.68
C ARG A 180 -0.54 39.23 14.31
N GLU A 181 -1.39 38.50 13.59
CA GLU A 181 -2.64 37.95 14.14
C GLU A 181 -2.41 37.03 15.34
N LEU A 182 -1.29 36.31 15.35
CA LEU A 182 -0.90 35.39 16.42
C LEU A 182 -0.14 36.08 17.57
N ASN A 183 -0.02 37.42 17.54
CA ASN A 183 0.80 38.20 18.46
C ASN A 183 2.25 37.70 18.56
N LEU A 184 2.77 37.14 17.47
CA LEU A 184 4.14 36.66 17.42
C LEU A 184 5.08 37.85 17.25
N ASN A 185 6.06 37.96 18.14
CA ASN A 185 7.09 38.98 18.04
C ASN A 185 8.09 38.61 16.94
N LEU A 186 7.86 39.11 15.71
CA LEU A 186 8.78 38.93 14.58
C LEU A 186 10.16 39.60 14.79
N ALA A 187 10.34 40.42 15.84
CA ALA A 187 11.66 40.90 16.24
C ALA A 187 12.44 39.88 17.10
N ASP A 188 11.80 38.80 17.58
CA ASP A 188 12.52 37.68 18.20
C ASP A 188 13.31 36.93 17.12
N ARG A 189 14.63 37.10 17.16
CA ARG A 189 15.56 36.43 16.23
C ARG A 189 15.37 34.91 16.20
N ARG A 190 15.03 34.26 17.32
CA ARG A 190 14.82 32.80 17.36
C ARG A 190 13.60 32.39 16.56
N LEU A 191 12.54 33.18 16.60
CA LEU A 191 11.32 32.93 15.84
C LEU A 191 11.60 33.07 14.33
N THR A 192 12.20 34.18 13.91
CA THR A 192 12.52 34.42 12.50
C THR A 192 13.46 33.35 11.95
N LEU A 193 14.52 33.04 12.69
CA LEU A 193 15.45 31.98 12.31
C LEU A 193 14.79 30.59 12.28
N THR A 194 13.81 30.33 13.15
CA THR A 194 13.03 29.08 13.11
C THR A 194 12.28 28.96 11.80
N LEU A 195 11.61 30.01 11.34
CA LEU A 195 10.83 29.99 10.10
C LEU A 195 11.74 29.87 8.86
N GLU A 196 12.87 30.57 8.84
CA GLU A 196 13.84 30.51 7.75
C GLU A 196 14.46 29.11 7.62
N LEU A 197 14.97 28.55 8.72
CA LEU A 197 15.59 27.23 8.72
C LEU A 197 14.57 26.12 8.48
N ALA A 198 13.33 26.26 8.97
CA ALA A 198 12.27 25.29 8.70
C ALA A 198 11.93 25.21 7.20
N ARG A 199 11.95 26.33 6.46
CA ARG A 199 11.79 26.34 5.00
C ARG A 199 12.93 25.63 4.28
N GLN A 200 14.16 25.78 4.75
CA GLN A 200 15.32 25.08 4.18
C GLN A 200 15.30 23.57 4.46
N LEU A 201 14.71 23.17 5.60
CA LEU A 201 14.64 21.77 6.00
C LEU A 201 13.48 21.02 5.33
N GLU A 202 12.49 21.71 4.79
CA GLU A 202 11.34 21.09 4.13
C GLU A 202 11.77 20.17 2.97
N GLY A 203 11.21 18.97 2.93
CA GLY A 203 11.54 17.95 1.93
C GLY A 203 12.84 17.18 2.17
N THR A 204 13.68 17.59 3.13
CA THR A 204 14.90 16.85 3.49
C THR A 204 14.56 15.55 4.26
N PRO A 205 15.38 14.49 4.15
CA PRO A 205 15.19 13.25 4.92
C PRO A 205 15.27 13.50 6.43
N ARG A 206 14.33 12.93 7.20
CA ARG A 206 14.29 13.00 8.66
C ARG A 206 14.75 11.70 9.31
N HIS A 207 14.13 10.58 8.94
CA HIS A 207 14.47 9.24 9.43
C HIS A 207 13.92 8.16 8.50
N LEU A 208 14.40 6.94 8.69
CA LEU A 208 13.84 5.74 8.07
C LEU A 208 12.72 5.18 8.95
N SER A 209 11.64 4.75 8.32
CA SER A 209 10.55 4.01 8.95
C SER A 209 10.25 2.75 8.12
N GLN A 210 9.39 1.89 8.66
CA GLN A 210 8.79 0.78 7.92
C GLN A 210 7.64 1.32 7.04
N HIS A 211 7.48 0.77 5.83
CA HIS A 211 6.36 1.10 4.96
C HIS A 211 5.08 0.48 5.54
N PRO A 212 3.96 1.23 5.61
CA PRO A 212 2.77 0.74 6.29
C PRO A 212 2.11 -0.47 5.57
N GLY A 213 2.30 -0.55 4.25
CA GLY A 213 1.80 -1.64 3.40
C GLY A 213 2.87 -2.57 2.83
N GLY A 214 4.12 -2.52 3.33
CA GLY A 214 5.22 -3.28 2.75
C GLY A 214 6.41 -3.46 3.67
#